data_AF-F0V1R4-F1
#
_entry.id   AF-F0V1R4-F1
#
_cell.length_a   1.000
_cell.length_b   1.000
_cell.length_c   1.000
_cell.angle_alpha   90.00
_cell.angle_beta   90.00
_cell.angle_gamma   90.00
#
_symmetry.space_group_name_H-M   'P 1'
#
loop_
_entity.id
_entity.type
_entity.pdbx_description
1 polymer ?
#
loop_
_entity_poly.entity_id
_entity_poly.type
_entity_poly.pdbx_seq_one_letter_code
_entity_poly.pdbx_strand_id
1 'polypeptide(L)'
;MPKQRQSNSISKNHFSQWRFLSEGATEDIYLVTSENSLIKIPAGNHGQKKRRMSDGTVIDRHNVWFGPRKLVHQKEKHNEETLSNLEKVKKLFSIFKSSEEEEFKSLGDWWNKQPDKHQCELLEVFANCEDIKTVLNGGRSGEKILIKDGLKISPEKLIKLSRRKFKPPKLSDLLGSRSFIHFPKLGEVGWLAGGVVDEWMEDYTSDKYIQKEQEGGVNLFSLLEKTIKGEQSFKECSEEEKTQFYNECKNVVHSWVRENEKLRGGEITVIPKVVGVVKGGTIEGEKEIRVSVGSNENKANLVKRWVQEGKQENDQQAEEYIEAFKNKGRKDGIIDVKCKSFDYKPLSFLYMGDKRGCEFAWQQIFSGDVDDKRLCLFEIPDAKSYVREYKLAFAQLSYWWDNNKFWTKCSNYAL
;
A
#
# COMPACT_ATOMS: atom_id res chain seq x y z
N MET A 1 -19.25 -6.46 -47.61
CA MET A 1 -18.47 -6.79 -46.40
C MET A 1 -19.33 -6.55 -45.17
N PRO A 2 -19.55 -7.53 -44.29
CA PRO A 2 -20.31 -7.32 -43.07
C PRO A 2 -19.50 -6.42 -42.12
N LYS A 3 -20.10 -5.31 -41.68
CA LYS A 3 -19.54 -4.48 -40.60
C LYS A 3 -19.42 -5.34 -39.35
N GLN A 4 -18.20 -5.67 -38.92
CA GLN A 4 -17.96 -6.19 -37.58
C GLN A 4 -18.60 -5.21 -36.59
N ARG A 5 -19.55 -5.70 -35.78
CA ARG A 5 -20.05 -4.95 -34.62
C ARG A 5 -18.85 -4.74 -33.69
N GLN A 6 -18.34 -3.51 -33.60
CA GLN A 6 -17.44 -3.11 -32.53
C GLN A 6 -18.17 -3.37 -31.20
N SER A 7 -17.82 -4.44 -30.52
CA SER A 7 -18.35 -4.74 -29.20
C SER A 7 -17.73 -3.78 -28.20
N ASN A 8 -18.54 -3.10 -27.39
CA ASN A 8 -18.05 -2.31 -26.27
C ASN A 8 -17.24 -3.22 -25.32
N SER A 9 -15.92 -3.03 -25.25
CA SER A 9 -15.02 -3.81 -24.40
C SER A 9 -15.14 -3.44 -22.92
N ILE A 10 -15.42 -2.17 -22.62
CA ILE A 10 -15.56 -1.67 -21.24
C ILE A 10 -16.81 -2.26 -20.57
N SER A 11 -16.59 -3.16 -19.60
CA SER A 11 -17.68 -3.71 -18.78
C SER A 11 -18.33 -2.61 -17.93
N LYS A 12 -19.64 -2.75 -17.65
CA LYS A 12 -20.34 -1.88 -16.68
C LYS A 12 -19.74 -1.98 -15.27
N ASN A 13 -18.98 -3.04 -14.99
CA ASN A 13 -18.47 -3.35 -13.66
C ASN A 13 -17.09 -2.74 -13.39
N HIS A 14 -16.22 -2.59 -14.41
CA HIS A 14 -14.85 -2.06 -14.21
C HIS A 14 -14.80 -0.51 -14.15
N PHE A 15 -15.75 0.17 -14.79
CA PHE A 15 -15.64 1.61 -15.05
C PHE A 15 -17.00 2.34 -15.01
N SER A 16 -17.83 2.08 -14.01
CA SER A 16 -19.20 2.64 -13.92
C SER A 16 -19.30 4.15 -14.20
N GLN A 17 -18.39 4.97 -13.66
CA GLN A 17 -18.32 6.42 -13.90
C GLN A 17 -17.38 6.83 -15.04
N TRP A 18 -16.34 6.04 -15.29
CA TRP A 18 -15.24 6.36 -16.20
C TRP A 18 -15.46 5.91 -17.63
N ARG A 19 -16.37 4.98 -17.87
CA ARG A 19 -16.81 4.58 -19.22
C ARG A 19 -17.19 5.81 -20.04
N PHE A 20 -17.94 6.72 -19.42
CA PHE A 20 -18.34 7.98 -20.05
C PHE A 20 -17.18 8.95 -20.32
N LEU A 21 -16.07 8.85 -19.58
CA LEU A 21 -14.86 9.64 -19.78
C LEU A 21 -13.91 9.03 -20.83
N SER A 22 -13.89 7.70 -20.94
CA SER A 22 -13.16 6.96 -21.99
C SER A 22 -13.82 7.04 -23.38
N GLU A 23 -15.14 7.32 -23.44
CA GLU A 23 -15.87 7.51 -24.69
C GLU A 23 -15.44 8.81 -25.41
N GLY A 24 -14.49 8.66 -26.35
CA GLY A 24 -13.86 9.78 -27.06
C GLY A 24 -12.38 10.02 -26.70
N ALA A 25 -11.75 9.11 -25.95
CA ALA A 25 -10.31 9.15 -25.70
C ALA A 25 -9.51 9.07 -27.02
N THR A 26 -8.48 9.90 -27.14
CA THR A 26 -7.54 9.91 -28.27
C THR A 26 -6.29 9.08 -28.03
N GLU A 27 -6.03 8.73 -26.76
CA GLU A 27 -4.88 7.94 -26.33
C GLU A 27 -5.36 6.62 -25.70
N ASP A 28 -4.53 5.58 -25.81
CA ASP A 28 -4.80 4.27 -25.22
C ASP A 28 -4.84 4.36 -23.69
N ILE A 29 -5.72 3.58 -23.06
CA ILE A 29 -5.85 3.55 -21.61
C ILE A 29 -5.14 2.30 -21.08
N TYR A 30 -4.24 2.50 -20.12
CA TYR A 30 -3.61 1.41 -19.37
C TYR A 30 -4.35 1.22 -18.04
N LEU A 31 -4.78 0.00 -17.77
CA LEU A 31 -5.54 -0.39 -16.58
C LEU A 31 -4.76 -1.44 -15.80
N VAL A 32 -4.48 -1.14 -14.53
CA VAL A 32 -4.07 -2.13 -13.52
C VAL A 32 -5.33 -2.54 -12.76
N THR A 33 -5.80 -3.76 -12.96
CA THR A 33 -7.01 -4.27 -12.30
C THR A 33 -6.78 -4.49 -10.81
N SER A 34 -7.85 -4.68 -10.04
CA SER A 34 -7.74 -4.99 -8.61
C SER A 34 -7.02 -6.31 -8.32
N GLU A 35 -6.97 -7.19 -9.32
CA GLU A 35 -6.26 -8.47 -9.25
C GLU A 35 -4.80 -8.34 -9.75
N ASN A 36 -4.35 -7.11 -10.02
CA ASN A 36 -3.03 -6.74 -10.53
C ASN A 36 -2.74 -7.17 -11.98
N SER A 37 -3.74 -7.48 -12.80
CA SER A 37 -3.56 -7.67 -14.24
C SER A 37 -3.35 -6.32 -14.94
N LEU A 38 -2.44 -6.27 -15.92
CA LEU A 38 -2.18 -5.06 -16.71
C LEU A 38 -2.79 -5.20 -18.11
N ILE A 39 -3.75 -4.34 -18.40
CA ILE A 39 -4.55 -4.38 -19.63
C ILE A 39 -4.44 -3.03 -20.35
N LYS A 40 -4.16 -3.08 -21.64
CA LYS A 40 -4.26 -1.94 -22.56
C LYS A 40 -5.59 -1.98 -23.28
N ILE A 41 -6.31 -0.87 -23.18
CA ILE A 41 -7.59 -0.64 -23.86
C ILE A 41 -7.32 0.35 -25.00
N PRO A 42 -7.33 -0.09 -26.27
CA PRO A 42 -7.05 0.79 -27.40
C PRO A 42 -8.08 1.90 -27.54
N ALA A 43 -7.61 3.12 -27.81
CA ALA A 43 -8.46 4.27 -28.07
C ALA A 43 -9.43 4.01 -29.23
N GLY A 44 -8.99 3.31 -30.28
CA GLY A 44 -9.79 3.00 -31.47
C GLY A 44 -11.06 2.19 -31.23
N ASN A 45 -11.18 1.49 -30.09
CA ASN A 45 -12.39 0.72 -29.74
C ASN A 45 -13.48 1.59 -29.08
N HIS A 46 -13.13 2.80 -28.61
CA HIS A 46 -14.03 3.78 -27.99
C HIS A 46 -14.02 5.14 -28.71
N GLY A 47 -13.08 5.30 -29.63
CA GLY A 47 -12.85 6.47 -30.46
C GLY A 47 -13.86 6.52 -31.58
N GLN A 48 -14.74 7.52 -31.49
CA GLN A 48 -15.59 8.02 -32.56
C GLN A 48 -16.81 7.17 -32.92
N LYS A 49 -17.81 7.17 -32.02
CA LYS A 49 -19.18 7.23 -32.51
C LYS A 49 -19.27 8.49 -33.40
N LYS A 50 -19.64 8.38 -34.68
CA LYS A 50 -20.06 9.53 -35.50
C LYS A 50 -21.21 10.21 -34.76
N ARG A 51 -20.93 11.25 -33.98
CA ARG A 51 -21.93 11.92 -33.15
C ARG A 51 -22.88 12.68 -34.07
N ARG A 52 -24.16 12.34 -34.03
CA ARG A 52 -25.22 13.23 -34.54
C ARG A 52 -25.49 14.28 -33.46
N MET A 53 -25.88 15.49 -33.84
CA MET A 53 -26.20 16.59 -32.90
C MET A 53 -27.29 16.22 -31.87
N SER A 54 -28.01 15.11 -32.06
CA SER A 54 -29.00 14.55 -31.14
C SER A 54 -28.43 13.79 -29.92
N ASP A 55 -27.13 13.47 -29.91
CA ASP A 55 -26.56 12.51 -28.94
C ASP A 55 -25.92 13.16 -27.69
N GLY A 56 -26.12 14.46 -27.46
CA GLY A 56 -25.53 15.17 -26.33
C GLY A 56 -26.40 15.14 -25.07
N THR A 57 -25.79 15.26 -23.88
CA THR A 57 -26.52 15.41 -22.62
C THR A 57 -27.04 16.85 -22.53
N VAL A 58 -28.34 17.01 -22.33
CA VAL A 58 -29.01 18.30 -22.15
C VAL A 58 -28.48 18.95 -20.86
N ILE A 59 -27.79 20.08 -20.97
CA ILE A 59 -27.29 20.85 -19.81
C ILE A 59 -28.37 21.83 -19.32
N ASP A 60 -29.12 22.41 -20.26
CA ASP A 60 -30.36 23.14 -20.03
C ASP A 60 -31.30 22.98 -21.25
N ARG A 61 -32.54 23.50 -21.17
CA ARG A 61 -33.57 23.36 -22.23
C ARG A 61 -33.14 23.84 -23.63
N HIS A 62 -32.05 24.60 -23.77
CA HIS A 62 -31.64 25.24 -25.01
C HIS A 62 -30.18 24.94 -25.42
N ASN A 63 -29.34 24.42 -24.52
CA ASN A 63 -27.93 24.19 -24.76
C ASN A 63 -27.54 22.71 -24.64
N VAL A 64 -26.94 22.19 -25.70
CA VAL A 64 -26.33 20.85 -25.75
C VAL A 64 -24.83 21.03 -25.95
N TRP A 65 -24.01 20.80 -24.92
CA TRP A 65 -22.55 20.94 -25.06
C TRP A 65 -21.95 19.67 -25.66
N PHE A 66 -21.31 19.82 -26.82
CA PHE A 66 -20.40 18.85 -27.41
C PHE A 66 -18.94 19.34 -27.34
N GLY A 67 -18.20 18.92 -26.32
CA GLY A 67 -16.75 19.10 -26.25
C GLY A 67 -16.04 17.75 -26.16
N PRO A 68 -14.76 17.64 -26.58
CA PRO A 68 -13.92 16.54 -26.14
C PRO A 68 -13.98 16.51 -24.61
N ARG A 69 -14.37 15.39 -24.02
CA ARG A 69 -14.26 15.26 -22.58
C ARG A 69 -12.77 15.26 -22.29
N LYS A 70 -12.30 16.32 -21.66
CA LYS A 70 -10.95 16.37 -21.11
C LYS A 70 -10.80 15.14 -20.21
N LEU A 71 -9.91 14.22 -20.59
CA LEU A 71 -9.47 13.17 -19.69
C LEU A 71 -8.86 13.86 -18.46
N VAL A 72 -8.92 13.22 -17.29
CA VAL A 72 -8.51 13.82 -16.02
C VAL A 72 -7.03 14.28 -16.01
N HIS A 73 -6.21 13.84 -16.98
CA HIS A 73 -4.82 14.31 -17.21
C HIS A 73 -4.75 15.76 -17.72
N GLN A 74 -5.90 16.33 -18.12
CA GLN A 74 -6.04 17.75 -18.42
C GLN A 74 -6.75 18.50 -17.27
N LYS A 75 -6.55 18.05 -16.03
CA LYS A 75 -6.71 18.96 -14.88
C LYS A 75 -5.87 20.21 -15.19
N GLU A 76 -6.48 21.39 -15.01
CA GLU A 76 -5.70 22.61 -14.85
C GLU A 76 -4.59 22.28 -13.85
N LYS A 77 -3.37 22.78 -14.10
CA LYS A 77 -2.30 22.72 -13.10
C LYS A 77 -2.88 23.32 -11.82
N HIS A 78 -3.43 22.49 -10.94
CA HIS A 78 -3.62 22.87 -9.56
C HIS A 78 -2.22 23.28 -9.18
N ASN A 79 -2.05 24.56 -8.82
CA ASN A 79 -0.77 25.06 -8.33
C ASN A 79 -0.25 24.00 -7.36
N GLU A 80 0.75 23.24 -7.81
CA GLU A 80 1.43 22.26 -7.00
C GLU A 80 2.32 23.08 -6.09
N GLU A 81 1.71 23.79 -5.15
CA GLU A 81 2.39 24.03 -3.90
C GLU A 81 2.67 22.63 -3.36
N THR A 82 3.90 22.17 -3.57
CA THR A 82 4.45 20.99 -2.90
C THR A 82 4.41 21.29 -1.40
N LEU A 83 3.25 21.05 -0.80
CA LEU A 83 3.05 21.15 0.63
C LEU A 83 4.06 20.21 1.28
N SER A 84 4.81 20.73 2.24
CA SER A 84 5.66 19.91 3.10
C SER A 84 4.85 18.80 3.76
N ASN A 85 5.50 17.71 4.14
CA ASN A 85 4.82 16.60 4.82
C ASN A 85 4.13 17.08 6.11
N LEU A 86 4.72 18.03 6.82
CA LEU A 86 4.11 18.69 7.96
C LEU A 86 2.80 19.41 7.60
N GLU A 87 2.76 20.14 6.49
CA GLU A 87 1.57 20.86 6.03
C GLU A 87 0.46 19.92 5.58
N LYS A 88 0.80 18.80 4.92
CA LYS A 88 -0.17 17.74 4.60
C LYS A 88 -0.85 17.23 5.87
N VAL A 89 -0.07 16.91 6.91
CA VAL A 89 -0.61 16.44 8.21
C VAL A 89 -1.40 17.55 8.91
N LYS A 90 -0.93 18.80 8.91
CA LYS A 90 -1.68 19.95 9.46
C LYS A 90 -3.02 20.13 8.77
N LYS A 91 -3.08 20.01 7.44
CA LYS A 91 -4.32 20.12 6.67
C LYS A 91 -5.31 19.03 7.06
N LEU A 92 -4.86 17.78 7.22
CA LEU A 92 -5.70 16.70 7.74
C LEU A 92 -6.22 17.03 9.15
N PHE A 93 -5.35 17.48 10.06
CA PHE A 93 -5.73 17.83 11.43
C PHE A 93 -6.63 19.07 11.52
N SER A 94 -6.58 19.96 10.53
CA SER A 94 -7.44 21.13 10.47
C SER A 94 -8.92 20.76 10.32
N ILE A 95 -9.22 19.65 9.64
CA ILE A 95 -10.58 19.11 9.48
C ILE A 95 -11.15 18.78 10.87
N PHE A 96 -10.40 18.02 11.67
CA PHE A 96 -10.81 17.66 13.02
C PHE A 96 -10.88 18.85 13.97
N LYS A 97 -10.05 19.88 13.75
CA LYS A 97 -10.05 21.07 14.60
C LYS A 97 -11.37 21.84 14.49
N SER A 98 -11.96 21.88 13.30
CA SER A 98 -13.26 22.51 13.03
C SER A 98 -14.46 21.63 13.39
N SER A 99 -14.26 20.36 13.74
CA SER A 99 -15.35 19.43 14.08
C SER A 99 -15.89 19.63 15.50
N GLU A 100 -17.16 19.26 15.70
CA GLU A 100 -17.83 19.29 16.99
C GLU A 100 -17.45 18.08 17.86
N GLU A 101 -17.07 18.33 19.11
CA GLU A 101 -16.56 17.28 20.01
C GLU A 101 -17.66 16.31 20.47
N GLU A 102 -18.85 16.83 20.77
CA GLU A 102 -19.97 16.03 21.26
C GLU A 102 -20.56 15.11 20.16
N GLU A 103 -20.51 15.51 18.89
CA GLU A 103 -20.88 14.63 17.77
C GLU A 103 -19.95 13.41 17.68
N PHE A 104 -18.63 13.63 17.76
CA PHE A 104 -17.63 12.56 17.69
C PHE A 104 -17.64 11.67 18.93
N LYS A 105 -17.95 12.24 20.09
CA LYS A 105 -18.19 11.49 21.33
C LYS A 105 -19.44 10.62 21.20
N SER A 106 -20.53 11.16 20.64
CA SER A 106 -21.76 10.41 20.35
C SER A 106 -21.51 9.26 19.38
N LEU A 107 -20.65 9.46 18.37
CA LEU A 107 -20.21 8.40 17.45
C LEU A 107 -19.43 7.29 18.18
N GLY A 108 -18.50 7.66 19.06
CA GLY A 108 -17.77 6.71 19.89
C GLY A 108 -18.69 5.92 20.81
N ASP A 109 -19.61 6.60 21.50
CA ASP A 109 -20.62 5.97 22.37
C ASP A 109 -21.54 5.03 21.59
N TRP A 110 -21.98 5.45 20.40
CA TRP A 110 -22.79 4.62 19.51
C TRP A 110 -22.04 3.34 19.12
N TRP A 111 -20.78 3.45 18.67
CA TRP A 111 -19.94 2.31 18.30
C TRP A 111 -19.74 1.35 19.48
N ASN A 112 -19.35 1.88 20.64
CA ASN A 112 -19.01 1.09 21.82
C ASN A 112 -20.24 0.37 22.42
N LYS A 113 -21.46 0.85 22.13
CA LYS A 113 -22.73 0.23 22.54
C LYS A 113 -23.28 -0.77 21.52
N GLN A 114 -22.72 -0.82 20.30
CA GLN A 114 -23.21 -1.75 19.28
C GLN A 114 -23.04 -3.22 19.73
N PRO A 115 -24.00 -4.10 19.41
CA PRO A 115 -23.82 -5.54 19.53
C PRO A 115 -22.61 -6.03 18.74
N ASP A 116 -21.95 -7.08 19.25
CA ASP A 116 -20.77 -7.69 18.60
C ASP A 116 -21.02 -8.04 17.13
N LYS A 117 -22.23 -8.53 16.82
CA LYS A 117 -22.64 -8.85 15.45
C LYS A 117 -22.57 -7.62 14.53
N HIS A 118 -23.08 -6.47 14.96
CA HIS A 118 -23.06 -5.26 14.14
C HIS A 118 -21.66 -4.66 14.04
N GLN A 119 -20.85 -4.76 15.11
CA GLN A 119 -19.45 -4.38 15.03
C GLN A 119 -18.68 -5.30 14.06
N CYS A 120 -18.94 -6.61 14.07
CA CYS A 120 -18.41 -7.55 13.08
C CYS A 120 -18.83 -7.14 11.67
N GLU A 121 -20.13 -6.96 11.41
CA GLU A 121 -20.64 -6.58 10.09
C GLU A 121 -19.97 -5.31 9.55
N LEU A 122 -19.72 -4.32 10.43
CA LEU A 122 -19.02 -3.08 10.08
C LEU A 122 -17.51 -3.27 9.85
N LEU A 123 -16.87 -4.22 10.53
CA LEU A 123 -15.43 -4.48 10.39
C LEU A 123 -15.10 -5.49 9.29
N GLU A 124 -16.05 -6.36 8.94
CA GLU A 124 -15.97 -7.29 7.80
C GLU A 124 -15.81 -6.57 6.46
N VAL A 125 -16.16 -5.29 6.45
CA VAL A 125 -15.85 -4.32 5.39
C VAL A 125 -14.35 -4.21 5.10
N PHE A 126 -13.50 -4.45 6.10
CA PHE A 126 -12.05 -4.29 6.02
C PHE A 126 -11.30 -5.63 6.07
N ALA A 127 -11.70 -6.54 6.95
CA ALA A 127 -11.09 -7.87 7.10
C ALA A 127 -12.08 -8.84 7.76
N ASN A 128 -11.87 -10.15 7.58
CA ASN A 128 -12.73 -11.17 8.18
C ASN A 128 -12.86 -10.97 9.70
N CYS A 129 -14.08 -11.02 10.24
CA CYS A 129 -14.30 -10.76 11.67
C CYS A 129 -13.55 -11.74 12.58
N GLU A 130 -13.41 -13.00 12.19
CA GLU A 130 -12.71 -14.01 12.99
C GLU A 130 -11.20 -13.73 13.05
N ASP A 131 -10.61 -13.22 11.97
CA ASP A 131 -9.21 -12.78 11.96
C ASP A 131 -9.03 -11.58 12.90
N ILE A 132 -9.95 -10.62 12.86
CA ILE A 132 -9.94 -9.45 13.76
C ILE A 132 -10.07 -9.91 15.21
N LYS A 133 -11.02 -10.77 15.54
CA LYS A 133 -11.19 -11.32 16.89
C LYS A 133 -9.96 -12.06 17.37
N THR A 134 -9.31 -12.83 16.48
CA THR A 134 -8.06 -13.54 16.79
C THR A 134 -6.94 -12.56 17.13
N VAL A 135 -6.79 -11.49 16.36
CA VAL A 135 -5.80 -10.42 16.62
C VAL A 135 -6.12 -9.69 17.93
N LEU A 136 -7.38 -9.34 18.17
CA LEU A 136 -7.81 -8.67 19.41
C LEU A 136 -7.59 -9.53 20.65
N ASN A 137 -7.57 -10.86 20.50
CA ASN A 137 -7.24 -11.80 21.58
C ASN A 137 -5.72 -12.04 21.74
N GLY A 138 -4.87 -11.30 21.01
CA GLY A 138 -3.42 -11.45 21.06
C GLY A 138 -2.93 -12.80 20.56
N GLY A 139 -3.68 -13.46 19.66
CA GLY A 139 -3.31 -14.75 19.08
C GLY A 139 -3.45 -15.95 20.03
N ARG A 140 -4.11 -15.79 21.19
CA ARG A 140 -4.38 -16.91 22.11
C ARG A 140 -5.49 -17.80 21.56
N SER A 141 -5.19 -19.10 21.37
CA SER A 141 -6.18 -20.09 20.94
C SER A 141 -7.13 -20.46 22.09
N GLY A 142 -8.44 -20.43 21.83
CA GLY A 142 -9.46 -20.99 22.73
C GLY A 142 -10.40 -19.99 23.43
N GLU A 143 -10.09 -18.69 23.42
CA GLU A 143 -10.94 -17.65 24.01
C GLU A 143 -11.61 -16.82 22.90
N LYS A 144 -12.94 -16.90 22.77
CA LYS A 144 -13.69 -16.04 21.83
C LYS A 144 -13.91 -14.68 22.47
N ILE A 145 -13.15 -13.68 22.02
CA ILE A 145 -13.34 -12.29 22.43
C ILE A 145 -14.47 -11.64 21.62
N LEU A 146 -15.31 -10.86 22.30
CA LEU A 146 -16.24 -9.94 21.63
C LEU A 146 -15.47 -8.66 21.24
N ILE A 147 -15.72 -8.12 20.04
CA ILE A 147 -15.10 -6.90 19.54
C ILE A 147 -15.23 -5.76 20.54
N LYS A 148 -16.42 -5.54 21.11
CA LYS A 148 -16.66 -4.51 22.13
C LYS A 148 -15.73 -4.59 23.36
N ASP A 149 -15.24 -5.79 23.66
CA ASP A 149 -14.34 -6.05 24.79
C ASP A 149 -12.86 -5.97 24.38
N GLY A 150 -12.58 -6.11 23.08
CA GLY A 150 -11.24 -6.06 22.49
C GLY A 150 -10.86 -4.72 21.85
N LEU A 151 -11.82 -3.93 21.38
CA LEU A 151 -11.65 -2.69 20.64
C LEU A 151 -12.67 -1.64 21.11
N LYS A 152 -12.17 -0.51 21.59
CA LYS A 152 -12.96 0.69 21.88
C LYS A 152 -12.42 1.87 21.09
N ILE A 153 -13.32 2.70 20.57
CA ILE A 153 -12.94 3.94 19.89
C ILE A 153 -13.48 5.15 20.66
N SER A 154 -12.69 6.22 20.67
CA SER A 154 -12.98 7.50 21.31
C SER A 154 -12.61 8.64 20.34
N PRO A 155 -13.40 8.86 19.28
CA PRO A 155 -13.10 9.81 18.20
C PRO A 155 -12.92 11.25 18.70
N GLU A 156 -13.56 11.62 19.81
CA GLU A 156 -13.42 12.92 20.45
C GLU A 156 -11.99 13.22 20.94
N LYS A 157 -11.18 12.18 21.17
CA LYS A 157 -9.76 12.34 21.52
C LYS A 157 -8.93 12.90 20.37
N LEU A 158 -9.27 12.59 19.12
CA LEU A 158 -8.62 13.18 17.93
C LEU A 158 -8.88 14.69 17.84
N ILE A 159 -10.10 15.12 18.19
CA ILE A 159 -10.46 16.54 18.23
C ILE A 159 -9.69 17.26 19.35
N LYS A 160 -9.60 16.64 20.53
CA LYS A 160 -8.77 17.19 21.62
C LYS A 160 -7.31 17.30 21.23
N LEU A 161 -6.80 16.34 20.47
CA LEU A 161 -5.44 16.35 19.96
C LEU A 161 -5.24 17.46 18.92
N SER A 162 -6.19 17.66 18.00
CA SER A 162 -6.12 18.67 16.93
C SER A 162 -6.25 20.12 17.42
N ARG A 163 -6.94 20.34 18.55
CA ARG A 163 -7.11 21.67 19.17
C ARG A 163 -5.88 22.15 19.95
N ARG A 164 -4.96 21.25 20.31
CA ARG A 164 -3.69 21.62 20.97
C ARG A 164 -2.75 22.33 19.99
N LYS A 165 -1.69 22.95 20.53
CA LYS A 165 -0.57 23.42 19.69
C LYS A 165 -0.09 22.25 18.84
N PHE A 166 -0.17 22.39 17.52
CA PHE A 166 0.08 21.29 16.60
C PHE A 166 1.47 20.69 16.82
N LYS A 167 1.47 19.40 17.10
CA LYS A 167 2.62 18.50 17.05
C LYS A 167 2.16 17.27 16.26
N PRO A 168 2.99 16.71 15.37
CA PRO A 168 2.68 15.42 14.74
C PRO A 168 2.24 14.41 15.80
N PRO A 169 1.06 13.78 15.64
CA PRO A 169 0.53 12.87 16.63
C PRO A 169 1.39 11.62 16.72
N LYS A 170 1.83 11.22 17.91
CA LYS A 170 2.49 9.92 18.06
C LYS A 170 1.47 8.79 17.91
N LEU A 171 1.91 7.61 17.49
CA LEU A 171 1.13 6.39 17.57
C LEU A 171 0.65 6.16 19.01
N SER A 172 1.45 6.51 20.02
CA SER A 172 1.02 6.50 21.42
C SER A 172 -0.12 7.49 21.74
N ASP A 173 -0.21 8.61 21.01
CA ASP A 173 -1.33 9.56 21.14
C ASP A 173 -2.61 9.05 20.48
N LEU A 174 -2.48 8.11 19.53
CA LEU A 174 -3.59 7.53 18.77
C LEU A 174 -4.06 6.19 19.36
N LEU A 175 -3.14 5.37 19.88
CA LEU A 175 -3.39 4.04 20.43
C LEU A 175 -3.08 4.01 21.92
N GLY A 176 -4.04 3.63 22.77
CA GLY A 176 -3.84 3.56 24.21
C GLY A 176 -5.13 3.68 25.02
N SER A 177 -5.03 3.46 26.33
CA SER A 177 -6.17 3.50 27.26
C SER A 177 -6.91 4.84 27.33
N ARG A 178 -6.25 5.93 26.92
CA ARG A 178 -6.79 7.31 26.93
C ARG A 178 -6.79 7.97 25.55
N SER A 179 -6.53 7.19 24.51
CA SER A 179 -6.28 7.66 23.13
C SER A 179 -7.50 7.40 22.22
N PHE A 180 -7.37 7.68 20.92
CA PHE A 180 -8.44 7.48 19.94
C PHE A 180 -8.90 6.01 19.84
N ILE A 181 -7.96 5.07 19.77
CA ILE A 181 -8.25 3.64 19.74
C ILE A 181 -7.66 3.00 21.00
N HIS A 182 -8.47 2.21 21.67
CA HIS A 182 -8.07 1.45 22.85
C HIS A 182 -8.31 -0.04 22.62
N PHE A 183 -7.30 -0.84 22.93
CA PHE A 183 -7.37 -2.30 22.93
C PHE A 183 -7.31 -2.83 24.38
N PRO A 184 -8.43 -2.97 25.11
CA PRO A 184 -8.42 -3.33 26.53
C PRO A 184 -7.68 -4.62 26.86
N LYS A 185 -7.69 -5.60 25.94
CA LYS A 185 -7.12 -6.93 26.14
C LYS A 185 -5.67 -7.07 25.68
N LEU A 186 -5.22 -6.19 24.79
CA LEU A 186 -3.83 -6.13 24.32
C LEU A 186 -2.95 -5.20 25.18
N GLY A 187 -3.56 -4.37 26.04
CA GLY A 187 -2.86 -3.47 26.95
C GLY A 187 -2.39 -2.18 26.26
N GLU A 188 -1.27 -1.61 26.72
CA GLU A 188 -0.70 -0.37 26.17
C GLU A 188 0.06 -0.61 24.86
N VAL A 189 -0.64 -1.10 23.84
CA VAL A 189 -0.11 -1.36 22.49
C VAL A 189 0.58 -0.12 21.92
N GLY A 190 0.08 1.09 22.21
CA GLY A 190 0.71 2.34 21.78
C GLY A 190 2.09 2.60 22.40
N TRP A 191 2.34 2.19 23.64
CA TRP A 191 3.68 2.29 24.24
C TRP A 191 4.60 1.17 23.75
N LEU A 192 4.06 -0.04 23.56
CA LEU A 192 4.82 -1.20 23.11
C LEU A 192 5.15 -1.16 21.61
N ALA A 193 4.37 -0.50 20.76
CA ALA A 193 4.62 -0.40 19.33
C ALA A 193 5.05 1.01 18.86
N GLY A 194 4.91 2.01 19.74
CA GLY A 194 5.03 3.42 19.39
C GLY A 194 6.44 3.88 19.12
N GLY A 195 7.47 3.49 19.88
CA GLY A 195 8.75 4.23 19.87
C GLY A 195 9.41 4.40 18.50
N VAL A 196 9.60 3.31 17.74
CA VAL A 196 10.21 3.38 16.39
C VAL A 196 9.28 4.04 15.37
N VAL A 197 7.98 3.74 15.44
CA VAL A 197 6.99 4.29 14.51
C VAL A 197 6.82 5.80 14.74
N ASP A 198 6.89 6.24 15.99
CA ASP A 198 6.87 7.64 16.40
C ASP A 198 8.12 8.37 15.90
N GLU A 199 9.31 7.77 16.04
CA GLU A 199 10.54 8.32 15.49
C GLU A 199 10.42 8.47 13.96
N TRP A 200 9.94 7.45 13.25
CA TRP A 200 9.71 7.55 11.82
C TRP A 200 8.70 8.62 11.45
N MET A 201 7.66 8.83 12.25
CA MET A 201 6.69 9.89 11.98
C MET A 201 7.29 11.28 12.20
N GLU A 202 8.07 11.47 13.26
CA GLU A 202 8.81 12.71 13.50
C GLU A 202 9.81 12.99 12.38
N ASP A 203 10.58 11.97 11.95
CA ASP A 203 11.51 12.10 10.82
C ASP A 203 10.80 12.40 9.51
N TYR A 204 9.64 11.77 9.26
CA TYR A 204 8.86 11.98 8.04
C TYR A 204 8.26 13.38 7.97
N THR A 205 7.68 13.85 9.08
CA THR A 205 7.07 15.18 9.15
C THR A 205 8.07 16.32 9.23
N SER A 206 9.31 16.05 9.66
CA SER A 206 10.42 17.01 9.66
C SER A 206 11.37 16.87 8.47
N ASP A 207 11.03 16.02 7.50
CA ASP A 207 11.83 15.69 6.31
C ASP A 207 13.26 15.16 6.58
N LYS A 208 13.61 14.88 7.83
CA LYS A 208 14.89 14.24 8.23
C LYS A 208 15.06 12.84 7.67
N TYR A 209 13.96 12.17 7.33
CA TYR A 209 13.99 10.84 6.73
C TYR A 209 14.81 10.82 5.42
N ILE A 210 14.85 11.93 4.67
CA ILE A 210 15.57 12.01 3.39
C ILE A 210 17.06 11.72 3.59
N GLN A 211 17.69 12.40 4.53
CA GLN A 211 19.10 12.19 4.87
C GLN A 211 19.31 10.79 5.48
N LYS A 212 18.46 10.39 6.42
CA LYS A 212 18.56 9.07 7.07
C LYS A 212 18.49 7.93 6.04
N GLU A 213 17.63 8.03 5.03
CA GLU A 213 17.52 7.03 3.97
C GLU A 213 18.75 7.02 3.06
N GLN A 214 19.32 8.18 2.72
CA GLN A 214 20.58 8.27 1.95
C GLN A 214 21.74 7.56 2.68
N GLU A 215 21.77 7.65 4.02
CA GLU A 215 22.77 6.98 4.87
C GLU A 215 22.49 5.47 5.10
N GLY A 216 21.54 4.88 4.37
CA GLY A 216 21.21 3.46 4.51
C GLY A 216 20.04 3.17 5.46
N GLY A 217 19.45 4.18 6.10
CA GLY A 217 18.26 4.04 6.94
C GLY A 217 16.99 3.71 6.15
N VAL A 218 15.90 3.51 6.89
CA VAL A 218 14.58 3.21 6.33
C VAL A 218 13.50 3.99 7.10
N ASN A 219 12.48 4.48 6.41
CA ASN A 219 11.31 5.11 7.02
C ASN A 219 10.02 4.50 6.46
N LEU A 220 9.15 4.00 7.35
CA LEU A 220 7.88 3.36 6.96
C LEU A 220 6.99 4.28 6.12
N PHE A 221 6.81 5.53 6.55
CA PHE A 221 5.89 6.46 5.91
C PHE A 221 6.39 6.92 4.54
N SER A 222 7.71 7.12 4.40
CA SER A 222 8.31 7.39 3.09
C SER A 222 8.13 6.22 2.13
N LEU A 223 8.38 4.99 2.58
CA LEU A 223 8.16 3.81 1.74
C LEU A 223 6.69 3.68 1.32
N LEU A 224 5.74 3.91 2.24
CA LEU A 224 4.30 3.88 1.93
C LEU A 224 3.92 4.93 0.89
N GLU A 225 4.39 6.18 1.04
CA GLU A 225 4.14 7.26 0.07
C GLU A 225 4.68 6.89 -1.31
N LYS A 226 5.95 6.44 -1.39
CA LYS A 226 6.59 6.01 -2.64
C LYS A 226 5.87 4.83 -3.28
N THR A 227 5.43 3.87 -2.46
CA THR A 227 4.70 2.67 -2.89
C THR A 227 3.37 3.05 -3.54
N ILE A 228 2.62 3.94 -2.89
CA ILE A 228 1.33 4.41 -3.39
C ILE A 228 1.49 5.21 -4.68
N LYS A 229 2.48 6.11 -4.73
CA LYS A 229 2.71 6.97 -5.90
C LYS A 229 3.41 6.28 -7.07
N GLY A 230 4.00 5.10 -6.89
CA GLY A 230 4.81 4.48 -7.94
C GLY A 230 6.17 5.15 -8.13
N GLU A 231 6.68 5.83 -7.11
CA GLU A 231 8.01 6.44 -7.12
C GLU A 231 9.09 5.40 -6.82
N GLN A 232 10.34 5.68 -7.22
CA GLN A 232 11.43 4.78 -6.90
C GLN A 232 11.70 4.70 -5.39
N SER A 233 12.12 3.52 -4.93
CA SER A 233 12.46 3.27 -3.55
C SER A 233 13.64 2.31 -3.43
N PHE A 234 14.68 2.79 -2.75
CA PHE A 234 15.88 2.08 -2.29
C PHE A 234 16.76 1.41 -3.35
N LYS A 235 16.26 0.47 -4.16
CA LYS A 235 17.04 -0.29 -5.12
C LYS A 235 16.42 -0.21 -6.51
N GLU A 236 17.17 0.39 -7.41
CA GLU A 236 16.88 0.39 -8.84
C GLU A 236 17.47 -0.87 -9.48
N CYS A 237 16.72 -1.46 -10.41
CA CYS A 237 17.20 -2.58 -11.20
C CYS A 237 18.27 -2.10 -12.18
N SER A 238 19.41 -2.79 -12.17
CA SER A 238 20.50 -2.58 -13.14
C SER A 238 20.67 -3.83 -14.00
N GLU A 239 21.08 -3.67 -15.26
CA GLU A 239 21.35 -4.81 -16.16
C GLU A 239 22.57 -5.63 -15.70
N GLU A 240 23.48 -5.02 -14.94
CA GLU A 240 24.70 -5.62 -14.40
C GLU A 240 24.55 -6.13 -12.95
N GLU A 241 23.34 -6.53 -12.55
CA GLU A 241 23.07 -6.89 -11.16
C GLU A 241 23.92 -8.10 -10.71
N LYS A 242 24.86 -7.85 -9.80
CA LYS A 242 25.88 -8.85 -9.38
C LYS A 242 25.37 -9.82 -8.33
N THR A 243 24.31 -9.46 -7.60
CA THR A 243 23.82 -10.26 -6.48
C THR A 243 22.71 -11.20 -6.92
N GLN A 244 22.69 -12.43 -6.37
CA GLN A 244 21.59 -13.38 -6.59
C GLN A 244 20.26 -12.94 -5.93
N PHE A 245 20.31 -11.91 -5.08
CA PHE A 245 19.16 -11.41 -4.36
C PHE A 245 18.19 -10.61 -5.21
N TYR A 246 18.51 -10.25 -6.45
CA TYR A 246 17.64 -9.42 -7.28
C TYR A 246 17.36 -10.05 -8.64
N ASN A 247 17.14 -11.37 -8.66
CA ASN A 247 16.77 -12.09 -9.88
C ASN A 247 15.49 -11.53 -10.53
N GLU A 248 14.61 -10.86 -9.77
CA GLU A 248 13.42 -10.17 -10.29
C GLU A 248 13.77 -9.07 -11.30
N CYS A 249 14.95 -8.47 -11.20
CA CYS A 249 15.43 -7.47 -12.14
C CYS A 249 15.88 -8.07 -13.48
N LYS A 250 16.18 -9.38 -13.52
CA LYS A 250 16.65 -10.11 -14.72
C LYS A 250 15.57 -10.99 -15.34
N ASN A 251 14.66 -11.50 -14.51
CA ASN A 251 13.64 -12.45 -14.92
C ASN A 251 12.63 -11.79 -15.86
N VAL A 252 12.21 -12.55 -16.87
CA VAL A 252 11.15 -12.12 -17.78
C VAL A 252 9.84 -12.09 -17.02
N VAL A 253 9.19 -10.93 -17.00
CA VAL A 253 7.84 -10.78 -16.46
C VAL A 253 6.87 -11.56 -17.35
N HIS A 254 6.13 -12.50 -16.77
CA HIS A 254 5.07 -13.18 -17.49
C HIS A 254 3.77 -12.38 -17.37
N SER A 255 3.21 -11.96 -18.51
CA SER A 255 1.82 -11.52 -18.52
C SER A 255 0.92 -12.71 -18.25
N TRP A 256 0.10 -12.66 -17.23
CA TRP A 256 -1.10 -13.48 -17.16
C TRP A 256 -2.31 -12.59 -16.96
N VAL A 257 -3.42 -13.02 -17.53
CA VAL A 257 -4.76 -12.61 -17.14
C VAL A 257 -5.26 -13.77 -16.30
N ARG A 258 -5.67 -13.55 -15.03
CA ARG A 258 -6.20 -14.65 -14.21
C ARG A 258 -7.35 -15.34 -14.97
N GLU A 259 -7.49 -16.65 -14.87
CA GLU A 259 -8.44 -17.47 -15.66
C GLU A 259 -9.90 -16.94 -15.68
N ASN A 260 -10.28 -16.14 -14.67
CA ASN A 260 -11.60 -15.54 -14.53
C ASN A 260 -11.77 -14.17 -15.23
N GLU A 261 -10.69 -13.52 -15.68
CA GLU A 261 -10.73 -12.29 -16.45
C GLU A 261 -10.79 -12.61 -17.94
N LYS A 262 -11.93 -12.32 -18.57
CA LYS A 262 -12.10 -12.44 -20.03
C LYS A 262 -11.79 -11.11 -20.68
N LEU A 263 -10.67 -11.01 -21.39
CA LEU A 263 -10.38 -9.88 -22.28
C LEU A 263 -11.54 -9.70 -23.25
N ARG A 264 -11.98 -8.45 -23.44
CA ARG A 264 -13.11 -8.10 -24.31
C ARG A 264 -12.65 -7.20 -25.43
N GLY A 265 -13.24 -7.39 -26.62
CA GLY A 265 -13.24 -6.41 -27.71
C GLY A 265 -11.93 -5.64 -27.92
N GLY A 266 -10.86 -6.34 -28.32
CA GLY A 266 -9.59 -5.71 -28.71
C GLY A 266 -8.73 -5.19 -27.55
N GLU A 267 -9.06 -5.50 -26.30
CA GLU A 267 -8.14 -5.38 -25.16
C GLU A 267 -6.89 -6.25 -25.34
N ILE A 268 -5.74 -5.74 -24.92
CA ILE A 268 -4.44 -6.39 -25.07
C ILE A 268 -3.76 -6.45 -23.70
N THR A 269 -3.25 -7.61 -23.29
CA THR A 269 -2.42 -7.69 -22.08
C THR A 269 -1.07 -7.05 -22.34
N VAL A 270 -0.60 -6.24 -21.38
CA VAL A 270 0.73 -5.61 -21.46
C VAL A 270 1.64 -6.26 -20.43
N ILE A 271 2.89 -6.47 -20.82
CA ILE A 271 3.95 -6.97 -19.94
C ILE A 271 4.68 -5.75 -19.37
N PRO A 272 4.60 -5.48 -18.06
CA PRO A 272 5.40 -4.41 -17.46
C PRO A 272 6.86 -4.83 -17.30
N LYS A 273 7.76 -3.83 -17.15
CA LYS A 273 9.18 -4.04 -16.83
C LYS A 273 9.43 -3.80 -15.35
N VAL A 274 10.20 -4.65 -14.68
CA VAL A 274 10.65 -4.38 -13.31
C VAL A 274 11.78 -3.35 -13.36
N VAL A 275 11.61 -2.24 -12.63
CA VAL A 275 12.60 -1.16 -12.55
C VAL A 275 13.13 -0.93 -11.15
N GLY A 276 12.47 -1.47 -10.12
CA GLY A 276 12.91 -1.37 -8.73
C GLY A 276 12.37 -2.50 -7.88
N VAL A 277 13.06 -2.78 -6.77
CA VAL A 277 12.71 -3.89 -5.87
C VAL A 277 12.95 -3.49 -4.43
N VAL A 278 12.02 -3.81 -3.53
CA VAL A 278 12.23 -3.74 -2.08
C VAL A 278 11.88 -5.07 -1.46
N LYS A 279 12.75 -5.59 -0.59
CA LYS A 279 12.61 -6.94 -0.03
C LYS A 279 12.73 -6.96 1.46
N GLY A 280 12.11 -7.96 2.07
CA GLY A 280 12.42 -8.36 3.43
C GLY A 280 13.65 -9.27 3.48
N GLY A 281 14.49 -9.06 4.48
CA GLY A 281 15.56 -9.96 4.89
C GLY A 281 15.64 -10.08 6.41
N THR A 282 16.51 -10.96 6.89
CA THR A 282 16.78 -11.12 8.32
C THR A 282 18.15 -11.73 8.58
N ILE A 283 18.66 -11.56 9.80
CA ILE A 283 19.87 -12.23 10.29
C ILE A 283 19.47 -13.55 10.96
N GLU A 284 20.11 -14.65 10.56
CA GLU A 284 20.04 -15.94 11.25
C GLU A 284 21.41 -16.32 11.82
N GLY A 285 21.47 -16.64 13.11
CA GLY A 285 22.74 -16.86 13.80
C GLY A 285 23.63 -15.61 13.84
N GLU A 286 24.96 -15.81 13.80
CA GLU A 286 25.94 -14.73 13.91
C GLU A 286 26.47 -14.23 12.56
N LYS A 287 26.39 -15.05 11.50
CA LYS A 287 27.03 -14.79 10.20
C LYS A 287 26.14 -14.99 8.99
N GLU A 288 24.87 -15.37 9.16
CA GLU A 288 24.00 -15.68 8.03
C GLU A 288 22.95 -14.58 7.82
N ILE A 289 22.84 -14.10 6.57
CA ILE A 289 21.73 -13.26 6.11
C ILE A 289 20.82 -14.13 5.24
N ARG A 290 19.51 -14.04 5.50
CA ARG A 290 18.47 -14.61 4.65
C ARG A 290 17.65 -13.52 4.00
N VAL A 291 17.41 -13.67 2.72
CA VAL A 291 16.71 -12.68 1.89
C VAL A 291 15.58 -13.33 1.14
N SER A 292 14.39 -12.75 1.22
CA SER A 292 13.26 -13.22 0.42
C SER A 292 13.61 -13.27 -1.08
N VAL A 293 13.54 -14.47 -1.64
CA VAL A 293 13.71 -14.75 -3.07
C VAL A 293 12.53 -15.61 -3.52
N GLY A 294 12.09 -15.42 -4.76
CA GLY A 294 11.03 -16.23 -5.34
C GLY A 294 11.58 -17.60 -5.67
N SER A 295 11.23 -18.63 -4.89
CA SER A 295 11.57 -20.02 -5.22
C SER A 295 10.31 -20.87 -5.27
N ASN A 296 10.24 -21.76 -6.26
CA ASN A 296 9.13 -22.72 -6.40
C ASN A 296 9.07 -23.69 -5.22
N GLU A 297 10.22 -23.98 -4.62
CA GLU A 297 10.35 -24.87 -3.47
C GLU A 297 9.72 -24.24 -2.20
N ASN A 298 9.91 -22.94 -1.98
CA ASN A 298 9.23 -22.23 -0.89
C ASN A 298 7.72 -22.17 -1.11
N LYS A 299 7.26 -21.90 -2.34
CA LYS A 299 5.83 -21.89 -2.68
C LYS A 299 5.14 -23.24 -2.40
N ALA A 300 5.87 -24.34 -2.56
CA ALA A 300 5.36 -25.69 -2.33
C ALA A 300 5.47 -26.14 -0.85
N ASN A 301 6.17 -25.39 0.00
CA ASN A 301 6.44 -25.79 1.37
C ASN A 301 5.28 -25.39 2.31
N LEU A 302 4.85 -26.34 3.15
CA LEU A 302 3.86 -26.08 4.20
C LEU A 302 4.41 -25.19 5.33
N VAL A 303 5.73 -25.20 5.52
CA VAL A 303 6.42 -24.42 6.55
C VAL A 303 6.91 -23.10 5.96
N LYS A 304 6.09 -22.06 6.12
CA LYS A 304 6.31 -20.67 5.68
C LYS A 304 7.32 -19.93 6.56
N ARG A 305 8.49 -20.53 6.85
CA ARG A 305 9.56 -19.98 7.70
C ARG A 305 10.79 -19.66 6.86
N TRP A 306 11.69 -18.87 7.46
CA TRP A 306 13.00 -18.51 6.90
C TRP A 306 13.93 -19.73 6.72
N VAL A 307 13.60 -20.67 5.84
CA VAL A 307 14.29 -21.96 5.67
C VAL A 307 14.92 -22.12 4.28
N GLN A 308 14.28 -21.71 3.18
CA GLN A 308 14.85 -21.86 1.83
C GLN A 308 14.94 -20.53 1.06
N GLU A 309 15.16 -19.43 1.78
CA GLU A 309 15.46 -18.12 1.20
C GLU A 309 16.88 -18.04 0.68
N GLY A 310 17.15 -17.01 -0.13
CA GLY A 310 18.48 -16.72 -0.63
C GLY A 310 19.41 -16.45 0.55
N LYS A 311 20.52 -17.18 0.60
CA LYS A 311 21.60 -16.97 1.56
C LYS A 311 22.72 -16.18 0.92
N GLN A 312 23.44 -15.42 1.73
CA GLN A 312 24.69 -14.82 1.28
C GLN A 312 25.83 -15.83 1.49
N GLU A 313 26.39 -16.36 0.40
CA GLU A 313 27.45 -17.39 0.47
C GLU A 313 28.84 -16.79 0.73
N ASN A 314 29.06 -15.51 0.43
CA ASN A 314 30.31 -14.82 0.71
C ASN A 314 30.25 -14.17 2.09
N ASP A 315 31.08 -14.67 3.01
CA ASP A 315 31.17 -14.21 4.42
C ASP A 315 31.42 -12.71 4.56
N GLN A 316 32.31 -12.12 3.75
CA GLN A 316 32.62 -10.69 3.84
C GLN A 316 31.41 -9.84 3.47
N GLN A 317 30.71 -10.21 2.39
CA GLN A 317 29.46 -9.55 2.01
C GLN A 317 28.37 -9.81 3.06
N ALA A 318 28.30 -11.00 3.66
CA ALA A 318 27.34 -11.27 4.73
C ALA A 318 27.58 -10.36 5.93
N GLU A 319 28.85 -10.17 6.34
CA GLU A 319 29.24 -9.26 7.42
C GLU A 319 28.84 -7.80 7.13
N GLU A 320 29.04 -7.32 5.89
CA GLU A 320 28.60 -5.98 5.47
C GLU A 320 27.08 -5.78 5.61
N TYR A 321 26.28 -6.77 5.19
CA TYR A 321 24.82 -6.72 5.35
C TYR A 321 24.42 -6.78 6.83
N ILE A 322 25.07 -7.62 7.63
CA ILE A 322 24.81 -7.76 9.07
C ILE A 322 25.09 -6.43 9.78
N GLU A 323 26.22 -5.79 9.49
CA GLU A 323 26.56 -4.49 10.07
C GLU A 323 25.55 -3.42 9.66
N ALA A 324 25.17 -3.36 8.39
CA ALA A 324 24.17 -2.43 7.90
C ALA A 324 22.79 -2.67 8.55
N PHE A 325 22.38 -3.92 8.75
CA PHE A 325 21.13 -4.26 9.43
C PHE A 325 21.18 -3.87 10.91
N LYS A 326 22.30 -4.13 11.60
CA LYS A 326 22.51 -3.75 13.00
C LYS A 326 22.45 -2.23 13.19
N ASN A 327 23.06 -1.46 12.29
CA ASN A 327 23.24 -0.02 12.45
C ASN A 327 22.10 0.81 11.85
N LYS A 328 21.60 0.42 10.67
CA LYS A 328 20.69 1.23 9.85
C LYS A 328 19.38 0.52 9.51
N GLY A 329 19.31 -0.81 9.70
CA GLY A 329 18.10 -1.61 9.46
C GLY A 329 17.80 -1.93 7.99
N ARG A 330 18.68 -1.54 7.07
CA ARG A 330 18.54 -1.77 5.63
C ARG A 330 19.92 -1.82 4.95
N LYS A 331 20.02 -2.61 3.89
CA LYS A 331 21.14 -2.59 2.93
C LYS A 331 20.64 -2.87 1.53
N ASP A 332 21.05 -2.05 0.57
CA ASP A 332 20.81 -2.22 -0.87
C ASP A 332 19.36 -2.48 -1.31
N GLY A 333 18.35 -2.08 -0.52
CA GLY A 333 16.93 -2.34 -0.82
C GLY A 333 16.32 -3.53 -0.05
N ILE A 334 17.14 -4.22 0.75
CA ILE A 334 16.70 -5.26 1.69
C ILE A 334 16.53 -4.64 3.06
N ILE A 335 15.33 -4.75 3.61
CA ILE A 335 14.95 -4.25 4.93
C ILE A 335 14.96 -5.41 5.92
N ASP A 336 15.55 -5.20 7.10
CA ASP A 336 15.52 -6.18 8.17
C ASP A 336 14.13 -6.21 8.83
N VAL A 337 13.29 -7.15 8.41
CA VAL A 337 11.90 -7.25 8.87
C VAL A 337 11.77 -7.85 10.27
N LYS A 338 12.85 -8.39 10.85
CA LYS A 338 12.90 -8.82 12.26
C LYS A 338 13.53 -7.77 13.19
N CYS A 339 13.89 -6.61 12.65
CA CYS A 339 14.38 -5.47 13.41
C CYS A 339 15.48 -5.85 14.41
N LYS A 340 16.44 -6.64 13.95
CA LYS A 340 17.56 -7.18 14.74
C LYS A 340 18.47 -6.10 15.28
N SER A 341 18.47 -4.90 14.71
CA SER A 341 19.18 -3.73 15.27
C SER A 341 18.89 -3.51 16.77
N PHE A 342 17.67 -3.79 17.24
CA PHE A 342 17.31 -3.66 18.66
C PHE A 342 17.88 -4.77 19.55
N ASP A 343 18.19 -5.95 19.00
CA ASP A 343 18.80 -7.05 19.76
C ASP A 343 20.26 -6.72 20.16
N TYR A 344 20.93 -5.86 19.39
CA TYR A 344 22.35 -5.50 19.58
C TYR A 344 22.57 -4.17 20.30
N LYS A 345 21.51 -3.44 20.67
CA LYS A 345 21.64 -2.22 21.47
C LYS A 345 21.98 -2.58 22.94
N PRO A 346 22.81 -1.78 23.64
CA PRO A 346 23.02 -1.94 25.07
C PRO A 346 21.67 -1.90 25.81
N LEU A 347 21.45 -2.80 26.78
CA LEU A 347 20.16 -2.94 27.48
C LEU A 347 18.99 -3.26 26.54
N SER A 348 19.18 -4.17 25.57
CA SER A 348 18.18 -4.59 24.58
C SER A 348 16.80 -4.96 25.15
N PHE A 349 16.72 -5.42 26.40
CA PHE A 349 15.44 -5.65 27.10
C PHE A 349 14.56 -4.40 27.22
N LEU A 350 15.16 -3.20 27.30
CA LEU A 350 14.44 -1.92 27.31
C LEU A 350 13.82 -1.59 25.94
N TYR A 351 14.37 -2.14 24.86
CA TYR A 351 13.95 -1.90 23.48
C TYR A 351 13.04 -3.02 22.92
N MET A 352 12.54 -3.90 23.79
CA MET A 352 11.67 -5.00 23.38
C MET A 352 10.33 -4.51 22.80
N GLY A 353 9.83 -3.36 23.26
CA GLY A 353 8.69 -2.67 22.65
C GLY A 353 9.03 -2.19 21.23
N ASP A 354 10.06 -1.36 21.10
CA ASP A 354 10.53 -0.81 19.82
C ASP A 354 10.72 -1.87 18.74
N LYS A 355 11.34 -2.99 19.10
CA LYS A 355 11.48 -4.14 18.20
C LYS A 355 10.13 -4.66 17.72
N ARG A 356 9.19 -4.92 18.63
CA ARG A 356 7.84 -5.42 18.28
C ARG A 356 7.07 -4.42 17.43
N GLY A 357 7.21 -3.13 17.70
CA GLY A 357 6.60 -2.06 16.89
C GLY A 357 7.15 -2.04 15.46
N CYS A 358 8.47 -2.14 15.32
CA CYS A 358 9.15 -2.22 14.04
C CYS A 358 8.74 -3.49 13.26
N GLU A 359 8.74 -4.65 13.90
CA GLU A 359 8.32 -5.93 13.29
C GLU A 359 6.84 -5.85 12.84
N PHE A 360 5.96 -5.32 13.68
CA PHE A 360 4.55 -5.13 13.36
C PHE A 360 4.34 -4.19 12.17
N ALA A 361 5.09 -3.09 12.10
CA ALA A 361 5.05 -2.14 10.99
C ALA A 361 5.47 -2.82 9.67
N TRP A 362 6.57 -3.56 9.67
CA TRP A 362 7.01 -4.29 8.48
C TRP A 362 6.07 -5.41 8.08
N GLN A 363 5.39 -6.04 9.04
CA GLN A 363 4.37 -7.04 8.74
C GLN A 363 3.18 -6.47 7.94
N GLN A 364 2.88 -5.16 8.05
CA GLN A 364 1.82 -4.54 7.26
C GLN A 364 2.19 -4.40 5.77
N ILE A 365 3.48 -4.22 5.46
CA ILE A 365 3.99 -4.08 4.09
C ILE A 365 4.37 -5.44 3.52
N PHE A 366 5.15 -6.22 4.27
CA PHE A 366 5.66 -7.54 3.92
C PHE A 366 4.80 -8.62 4.58
N SER A 367 3.51 -8.62 4.25
CA SER A 367 2.52 -9.57 4.75
C SER A 367 2.53 -10.88 3.95
N GLY A 368 2.17 -11.98 4.63
CA GLY A 368 2.14 -13.32 4.05
C GLY A 368 3.46 -14.06 4.18
N ASP A 369 3.68 -14.96 3.23
CA ASP A 369 4.77 -15.94 3.24
C ASP A 369 6.12 -15.27 2.97
N VAL A 370 7.21 -15.92 3.39
CA VAL A 370 8.54 -15.31 3.33
C VAL A 370 8.96 -14.99 1.89
N ASP A 371 8.64 -15.87 0.93
CA ASP A 371 8.85 -15.69 -0.52
C ASP A 371 8.04 -14.53 -1.11
N ASP A 372 7.00 -14.10 -0.40
CA ASP A 372 6.06 -13.06 -0.81
C ASP A 372 6.41 -11.69 -0.22
N LYS A 373 7.47 -11.62 0.61
CA LYS A 373 8.01 -10.37 1.20
C LYS A 373 8.86 -9.57 0.21
N ARG A 374 8.37 -9.42 -1.02
CA ARG A 374 9.05 -8.70 -2.12
C ARG A 374 8.06 -7.82 -2.85
N LEU A 375 8.37 -6.54 -2.88
CA LEU A 375 7.66 -5.54 -3.67
C LEU A 375 8.49 -5.22 -4.90
N CYS A 376 7.84 -5.17 -6.06
CA CYS A 376 8.44 -4.82 -7.33
C CYS A 376 7.78 -3.55 -7.87
N LEU A 377 8.61 -2.63 -8.35
CA LEU A 377 8.16 -1.46 -9.09
C LEU A 377 8.11 -1.82 -10.56
N PHE A 378 6.89 -1.81 -11.09
CA PHE A 378 6.60 -2.12 -12.48
C PHE A 378 6.45 -0.83 -13.26
N GLU A 379 7.14 -0.74 -14.37
CA GLU A 379 6.99 0.30 -15.39
C GLU A 379 6.13 -0.23 -16.53
N ILE A 380 5.10 0.52 -16.90
CA ILE A 380 4.21 0.23 -18.02
C ILE A 380 4.85 0.84 -19.29
N PRO A 381 5.24 0.01 -20.29
CA PRO A 381 5.79 0.50 -21.54
C PRO A 381 4.82 1.45 -22.26
N ASP A 382 5.34 2.52 -22.83
CA ASP A 382 4.62 3.51 -23.65
C ASP A 382 3.45 4.25 -22.96
N ALA A 383 3.22 4.01 -21.67
CA ALA A 383 2.21 4.72 -20.89
C ALA A 383 2.76 6.05 -20.38
N LYS A 384 1.91 7.09 -20.37
CA LYS A 384 2.17 8.34 -19.63
C LYS A 384 1.43 8.37 -18.29
N SER A 385 0.33 7.63 -18.23
CA SER A 385 -0.61 7.60 -17.11
C SER A 385 -1.36 6.27 -17.14
N TYR A 386 -1.90 5.84 -15.99
CA TYR A 386 -2.70 4.61 -15.90
C TYR A 386 -3.82 4.73 -14.88
N VAL A 387 -4.82 3.88 -15.02
CA VAL A 387 -5.87 3.68 -14.02
C VAL A 387 -5.50 2.50 -13.15
N ARG A 388 -5.61 2.65 -11.84
CA ARG A 388 -5.53 1.53 -10.89
C ARG A 388 -6.87 1.30 -10.22
N GLU A 389 -7.32 0.05 -10.25
CA GLU A 389 -8.45 -0.40 -9.45
C GLU A 389 -7.96 -0.95 -8.10
N TYR A 390 -8.68 -0.57 -7.06
CA TYR A 390 -8.52 -1.05 -5.70
C TYR A 390 -9.82 -1.72 -5.29
N LYS A 391 -9.73 -2.96 -4.81
CA LYS A 391 -10.88 -3.71 -4.33
C LYS A 391 -10.86 -3.71 -2.80
N LEU A 392 -11.79 -2.95 -2.24
CA LEU A 392 -12.21 -3.06 -0.84
C LEU A 392 -13.38 -4.05 -0.78
N ALA A 393 -13.69 -4.61 0.40
CA ALA A 393 -14.69 -5.68 0.50
C ALA A 393 -16.09 -5.29 -0.04
N PHE A 394 -16.43 -3.99 -0.03
CA PHE A 394 -17.73 -3.46 -0.42
C PHE A 394 -17.69 -2.47 -1.59
N ALA A 395 -16.49 -2.05 -2.02
CA ALA A 395 -16.32 -1.01 -3.01
C ALA A 395 -15.10 -1.26 -3.88
N GLN A 396 -15.28 -1.08 -5.18
CA GLN A 396 -14.18 -0.98 -6.13
C GLN A 396 -13.94 0.51 -6.39
N LEU A 397 -12.75 0.96 -6.03
CA LEU A 397 -12.31 2.33 -6.25
C LEU A 397 -11.33 2.32 -7.41
N SER A 398 -11.46 3.27 -8.33
CA SER A 398 -10.49 3.44 -9.41
C SER A 398 -9.88 4.83 -9.30
N TYR A 399 -8.55 4.89 -9.39
CA TYR A 399 -7.80 6.15 -9.35
C TYR A 399 -6.92 6.28 -10.58
N TRP A 400 -6.80 7.50 -11.08
CA TRP A 400 -5.92 7.80 -12.21
C TRP A 400 -4.58 8.34 -11.73
N TRP A 401 -3.51 7.65 -12.09
CA TRP A 401 -2.14 8.02 -11.77
C TRP A 401 -1.48 8.69 -12.97
N ASP A 402 -0.97 9.91 -12.76
CA ASP A 402 -0.25 10.69 -13.77
C ASP A 402 1.24 10.31 -13.82
N ASN A 403 1.52 9.00 -13.88
CA ASN A 403 2.84 8.43 -14.14
C ASN A 403 2.69 7.05 -14.79
N ASN A 404 3.78 6.36 -15.08
CA ASN A 404 3.76 5.06 -15.75
C ASN A 404 4.21 3.90 -14.84
N LYS A 405 4.25 4.10 -13.53
CA LYS A 405 4.86 3.15 -12.58
C LYS A 405 3.93 2.80 -11.44
N PHE A 406 4.02 1.56 -10.97
CA PHE A 406 3.24 1.10 -9.83
C PHE A 406 3.96 0.01 -9.04
N TRP A 407 3.79 0.03 -7.72
CA TRP A 407 4.26 -1.04 -6.87
C TRP A 407 3.19 -2.11 -6.68
N THR A 408 3.63 -3.38 -6.67
CA THR A 408 2.84 -4.52 -6.20
C THR A 408 3.76 -5.65 -5.77
N LYS A 409 3.21 -6.73 -5.20
CA LYS A 409 4.00 -7.94 -4.88
C LYS A 409 4.60 -8.52 -6.15
N CYS A 410 5.88 -8.89 -6.11
CA CYS A 410 6.55 -9.51 -7.25
C CYS A 410 5.84 -10.81 -7.70
N SER A 411 5.28 -11.57 -6.75
CA SER A 411 4.54 -12.80 -7.01
C SER A 411 3.27 -12.63 -7.85
N ASN A 412 2.69 -11.43 -7.90
CA ASN A 412 1.55 -11.12 -8.78
C ASN A 412 1.89 -11.24 -10.27
N TYR A 413 3.18 -11.28 -10.61
CA TYR A 413 3.74 -11.36 -11.96
C TYR A 413 4.66 -12.57 -12.16
N ALA A 414 4.46 -13.64 -11.38
CA ALA A 414 5.22 -14.89 -11.43
C ALA A 414 6.69 -14.79 -10.99
N LEU A 415 7.12 -13.67 -10.40
CA LEU A 415 8.51 -13.45 -9.99
C LEU A 415 8.86 -14.01 -8.62
#